data_AF-A0AAW6MBU3-F1
#
_entry.id   AF-A0AAW6MBU3-F1
#
_cell.length_a   1.000
_cell.length_b   1.000
_cell.length_c   1.000
_cell.angle_alpha   90.00
_cell.angle_beta   90.00
_cell.angle_gamma   90.00
#
_symmetry.space_group_name_H-M   'P 1'
#
loop_
_entity.id
_entity.type
_entity.pdbx_description
1 polymer ?
#
loop_
_entity_poly.entity_id
_entity_poly.type
_entity_poly.pdbx_seq_one_letter_code
_entity_poly.pdbx_strand_id
1 'polypeptide(L)'
;FETLGEEKILSHLLNSPGNFTASKLSLRKENAPAIYERIYKIMFPGDYIAMKLSGEICTTVSGLSEGMFWDFKNNRVADFLMDYSGFDNSLIADIKPTFSEQGRVNAAAA
;
A
#
# COMPACT_ATOMS: atom_id res chain seq x y z
N PHE A 1 -7.29 -12.75 11.38
CA PHE A 1 -8.75 -12.93 11.46
C PHE A 1 -9.30 -12.71 12.86
N GLU A 2 -8.63 -13.20 13.90
CA GLU A 2 -9.15 -13.18 15.29
C GLU A 2 -9.57 -11.80 15.82
N THR A 3 -8.80 -10.73 15.58
CA THR A 3 -9.13 -9.40 16.12
C THR A 3 -10.06 -8.56 15.24
N LEU A 4 -9.85 -8.59 13.92
CA LEU A 4 -10.63 -7.75 12.98
C LEU A 4 -11.90 -8.43 12.45
N GLY A 5 -12.04 -9.75 12.67
CA GLY A 5 -13.14 -10.55 12.15
C GLY A 5 -12.92 -10.99 10.70
N GLU A 6 -13.18 -12.28 10.43
CA GLU A 6 -13.09 -12.86 9.09
C GLU A 6 -14.09 -12.23 8.10
N GLU A 7 -15.35 -12.10 8.52
CA GLU A 7 -16.39 -11.47 7.70
C GLU A 7 -16.01 -10.06 7.27
N LYS A 8 -15.50 -9.23 8.21
CA LYS A 8 -15.08 -7.86 7.91
C LYS A 8 -13.92 -7.83 6.93
N ILE A 9 -12.90 -8.65 7.15
CA ILE A 9 -11.73 -8.71 6.27
C ILE A 9 -12.12 -9.16 4.86
N LEU A 10 -12.84 -10.28 4.73
CA LEU A 10 -13.18 -10.83 3.42
C LEU A 10 -14.17 -9.94 2.67
N SER A 11 -15.18 -9.36 3.33
CA SER A 11 -16.17 -8.50 2.66
C SER A 11 -15.65 -7.12 2.27
N HIS A 12 -14.61 -6.61 2.93
CA HIS A 12 -14.01 -5.30 2.61
C HIS A 12 -12.78 -5.43 1.73
N LEU A 13 -11.86 -6.35 2.01
CA LEU A 13 -10.55 -6.42 1.35
C LEU A 13 -10.50 -7.43 0.22
N LEU A 14 -11.47 -8.35 0.14
CA LEU A 14 -11.51 -9.46 -0.83
C LEU A 14 -10.21 -10.29 -0.83
N ASN A 15 -9.50 -10.33 0.31
CA ASN A 15 -8.18 -10.95 0.47
C ASN A 15 -8.03 -11.50 1.90
N SER A 16 -7.11 -12.46 2.12
CA SER A 16 -6.90 -13.12 3.41
C SER A 16 -5.65 -12.60 4.16
N PRO A 17 -5.71 -12.47 5.51
CA PRO A 17 -4.57 -12.12 6.33
C PRO A 17 -3.45 -13.15 6.18
N GLY A 18 -2.27 -12.68 5.82
CA GLY A 18 -1.11 -13.53 5.51
C GLY A 18 -0.54 -13.22 4.13
N ASN A 19 -1.35 -12.66 3.22
CA ASN A 19 -0.90 -12.19 1.93
C ASN A 19 -0.44 -10.73 1.98
N PHE A 20 0.88 -10.61 1.95
CA PHE A 20 1.73 -9.63 1.26
C PHE A 20 1.57 -8.12 1.59
N THR A 21 2.71 -7.45 1.66
CA THR A 21 2.94 -6.06 2.08
C THR A 21 2.48 -5.64 3.48
N ALA A 22 1.18 -5.60 3.82
CA ALA A 22 0.71 -5.10 5.12
C ALA A 22 1.34 -5.85 6.31
N SER A 23 1.28 -7.19 6.30
CA SER A 23 1.90 -8.01 7.36
C SER A 23 3.44 -7.87 7.41
N LYS A 24 4.09 -7.66 6.26
CA LYS A 24 5.54 -7.44 6.21
C LYS A 24 5.91 -6.08 6.79
N LEU A 25 5.08 -5.07 6.58
CA LEU A 25 5.26 -3.74 7.13
C LEU A 25 5.06 -3.74 8.66
N SER A 26 4.06 -4.47 9.17
CA SER A 26 3.87 -4.66 10.61
C SER A 26 5.08 -5.32 11.24
N LEU A 27 5.59 -6.41 10.64
CA LEU A 27 6.80 -7.09 11.09
C LEU A 27 8.03 -6.16 11.07
N ARG A 28 8.12 -5.26 10.09
CA ARG A 28 9.20 -4.27 10.01
C ARG A 28 9.08 -3.22 11.12
N LYS A 29 7.87 -2.75 11.41
CA LYS A 29 7.59 -1.81 12.50
C LYS A 29 7.95 -2.41 13.87
N GLU A 30 7.61 -3.67 14.10
CA GLU A 30 7.92 -4.40 15.34
C GLU A 30 9.43 -4.65 15.51
N ASN A 31 10.09 -5.16 14.46
CA ASN A 31 11.48 -5.63 14.58
C ASN A 31 12.53 -4.55 14.29
N ALA A 32 12.19 -3.49 13.55
CA ALA A 32 13.10 -2.40 13.19
C ALA A 32 12.37 -1.04 13.15
N PRO A 33 11.87 -0.55 14.29
CA PRO A 33 11.06 0.67 14.37
C PRO A 33 11.79 1.90 13.83
N ALA A 34 13.09 2.05 14.11
CA ALA A 34 13.88 3.18 13.59
C ALA A 34 14.02 3.18 12.05
N ILE A 35 13.90 2.01 11.40
CA ILE A 35 13.85 1.93 9.94
C ILE A 35 12.44 2.25 9.46
N TYR A 36 11.41 1.74 10.13
CA TYR A 36 10.02 2.00 9.82
C TYR A 36 9.70 3.50 9.87
N GLU A 37 10.17 4.22 10.88
CA GLU A 37 9.99 5.66 11.05
C GLU A 37 10.60 6.50 9.92
N ARG A 38 11.53 5.94 9.14
CA ARG A 38 12.17 6.60 8.01
C ARG A 38 11.46 6.32 6.68
N ILE A 39 10.39 5.53 6.68
CA ILE A 39 9.62 5.24 5.47
C ILE A 39 8.85 6.50 5.08
N TYR A 40 9.09 6.98 3.86
CA TYR A 40 8.29 8.05 3.28
C TYR A 40 7.02 7.49 2.62
N LYS A 41 7.17 6.59 1.64
CA LYS A 41 6.07 5.96 0.91
C LYS A 41 6.34 4.47 0.71
N ILE A 42 5.31 3.65 0.87
CA ILE A 42 5.35 2.24 0.45
C ILE A 42 5.03 2.16 -1.05
N MET A 43 5.75 1.29 -1.75
CA MET A 43 5.61 1.10 -3.19
C MET A 43 5.73 -0.37 -3.51
N PHE A 44 4.94 -0.84 -4.48
CA PHE A 44 5.13 -2.16 -5.08
C PHE A 44 6.30 -2.12 -6.07
N PRO A 45 6.87 -3.26 -6.49
CA PRO A 45 8.02 -3.27 -7.39
C PRO A 45 7.82 -2.47 -8.69
N GLY A 46 6.62 -2.55 -9.28
CA GLY A 46 6.26 -1.77 -10.47
C GLY A 46 6.24 -0.26 -10.20
N ASP A 47 5.59 0.15 -9.10
CA ASP A 47 5.53 1.55 -8.67
C ASP A 47 6.94 2.12 -8.44
N TYR A 48 7.83 1.36 -7.79
CA TYR A 48 9.20 1.78 -7.54
C TYR A 48 9.98 1.98 -8.85
N ILE A 49 9.85 1.06 -9.82
CA ILE A 49 10.50 1.20 -11.13
C ILE A 49 9.96 2.43 -11.87
N ALA A 50 8.63 2.62 -11.90
CA ALA A 50 8.02 3.79 -12.52
C ALA A 50 8.51 5.10 -11.88
N MET A 51 8.61 5.15 -10.56
CA MET A 51 9.19 6.29 -9.83
C MET A 51 10.66 6.50 -10.17
N LYS A 52 11.46 5.44 -10.29
CA LYS A 52 12.87 5.57 -10.70
C LYS A 52 13.04 6.14 -12.11
N LEU A 53 12.10 5.86 -13.01
CA LEU A 53 12.12 6.35 -14.39
C LEU A 53 11.54 7.75 -14.55
N SER A 54 10.54 8.12 -13.75
CA SER A 54 9.77 9.35 -13.94
C SER A 54 9.99 10.40 -12.85
N GLY A 55 10.33 9.99 -11.63
CA GLY A 55 10.31 10.81 -10.43
C GLY A 55 8.94 10.88 -9.75
N GLU A 56 7.89 10.35 -10.39
CA GLU A 56 6.52 10.37 -9.87
C GLU A 56 6.29 9.19 -8.91
N ILE A 57 5.85 9.48 -7.68
CA ILE A 57 5.49 8.46 -6.69
C ILE A 57 3.97 8.28 -6.73
N CYS A 58 3.52 7.17 -7.31
CA CYS A 58 2.10 6.81 -7.31
C CYS A 58 1.91 5.30 -7.21
N THR A 59 0.68 4.90 -6.95
CA THR A 59 0.23 3.50 -6.96
C THR A 59 -1.18 3.43 -7.55
N THR A 60 -1.75 2.23 -7.59
CA THR A 60 -3.10 1.98 -8.12
C THR A 60 -3.97 1.27 -7.10
N VAL A 61 -5.29 1.30 -7.31
CA VAL A 61 -6.24 0.50 -6.53
C VAL A 61 -5.88 -1.00 -6.57
N SER A 62 -5.47 -1.50 -7.73
CA SER A 62 -5.04 -2.90 -7.88
C SER A 62 -3.79 -3.22 -7.06
N GLY A 63 -2.80 -2.32 -7.05
CA GLY A 63 -1.62 -2.46 -6.19
C GLY A 63 -1.99 -2.47 -4.70
N LEU A 64 -2.79 -1.50 -4.25
CA LEU A 64 -3.24 -1.46 -2.86
C LEU A 64 -4.06 -2.70 -2.45
N SER A 65 -4.87 -3.25 -3.36
CA SER A 65 -5.57 -4.51 -3.14
C SER A 65 -4.60 -5.69 -2.94
N GLU A 66 -3.51 -5.76 -3.71
CA GLU A 66 -2.48 -6.79 -3.55
C GLU A 66 -1.86 -6.74 -2.15
N GLY A 67 -1.64 -5.53 -1.61
CA GLY A 67 -1.10 -5.33 -0.27
C GLY A 67 -2.12 -5.26 0.87
N MET A 68 -3.39 -5.61 0.63
CA MET A 68 -4.50 -5.52 1.59
C MET A 68 -4.85 -4.10 2.08
N PHE A 69 -4.37 -3.04 1.43
CA PHE A 69 -4.61 -1.66 1.81
C PHE A 69 -5.85 -1.03 1.18
N TRP A 70 -6.61 -1.76 0.37
CA TRP A 70 -7.82 -1.24 -0.29
C TRP A 70 -9.10 -1.85 0.28
N ASP A 71 -10.04 -0.99 0.66
CA ASP A 71 -11.39 -1.35 1.05
C ASP A 71 -12.33 -1.20 -0.16
N PHE A 72 -12.69 -2.32 -0.77
CA PHE A 72 -13.59 -2.37 -1.92
C PHE A 72 -15.00 -1.94 -1.59
N LYS A 73 -15.47 -2.19 -0.37
CA LYS A 73 -16.84 -1.85 0.05
C LYS A 73 -17.02 -0.34 0.20
N ASN A 74 -15.99 0.34 0.68
CA ASN A 74 -16.01 1.79 0.87
C ASN A 74 -15.26 2.58 -0.22
N ASN A 75 -14.63 1.89 -1.17
CA ASN A 75 -13.86 2.47 -2.28
C ASN A 75 -12.80 3.49 -1.83
N ARG A 76 -12.00 3.10 -0.82
CA ARG A 76 -10.92 3.91 -0.25
C ARG A 76 -9.83 3.04 0.37
N VAL A 77 -8.76 3.67 0.89
CA VAL A 77 -7.77 2.97 1.72
C VAL A 77 -8.48 2.31 2.91
N ALA A 78 -8.03 1.11 3.28
CA ALA A 78 -8.60 0.32 4.36
C ALA A 78 -8.25 0.91 5.74
N ASP A 79 -8.87 2.05 6.09
CA ASP A 79 -8.62 2.80 7.33
C ASP A 79 -8.66 1.89 8.56
N PHE A 80 -9.61 0.96 8.65
CA PHE A 80 -9.70 0.04 9.78
C PHE A 80 -8.48 -0.89 9.94
N LEU A 81 -7.81 -1.25 8.84
CA LEU A 81 -6.60 -2.06 8.86
C LEU A 81 -5.38 -1.19 9.17
N MET A 82 -5.35 0.03 8.64
CA MET A 82 -4.32 1.02 8.92
C MET A 82 -4.30 1.36 10.41
N ASP A 83 -5.45 1.69 10.98
CA ASP A 83 -5.62 1.98 12.41
C ASP A 83 -5.21 0.80 13.29
N TYR A 84 -5.67 -0.40 12.95
CA TYR A 84 -5.31 -1.63 13.68
C TYR A 84 -3.81 -1.88 13.69
N SER A 85 -3.15 -1.64 12.55
CA SER A 85 -1.69 -1.80 12.41
C SER A 85 -0.90 -0.60 12.94
N GLY A 86 -1.60 0.47 13.32
CA GLY A 86 -1.05 1.77 13.68
C GLY A 86 -0.22 2.39 12.56
N PHE A 87 -0.64 2.22 11.31
CA PHE A 87 0.01 2.81 10.15
C PHE A 87 -0.56 4.18 9.85
N ASP A 88 0.31 5.13 9.54
CA ASP A 88 -0.12 6.44 9.08
C ASP A 88 -0.53 6.38 7.60
N ASN A 89 -1.65 7.03 7.26
CA ASN A 89 -2.14 7.08 5.88
C ASN A 89 -1.16 7.79 4.92
N SER A 90 -0.27 8.65 5.43
CA SER A 90 0.79 9.29 4.65
C SER A 90 1.79 8.29 4.04
N LEU A 91 1.84 7.04 4.52
CA LEU A 91 2.66 5.98 3.92
C LEU A 91 2.16 5.58 2.53
N ILE A 92 0.89 5.77 2.23
CA ILE A 92 0.28 5.41 0.95
C ILE A 92 0.69 6.44 -0.12
N ALA A 93 1.22 5.96 -1.24
CA ALA A 93 1.52 6.79 -2.41
C ALA A 93 0.23 7.34 -3.06
N ASP A 94 0.36 8.39 -3.88
CA ASP A 94 -0.79 8.97 -4.56
C ASP A 94 -1.47 7.93 -5.45
N ILE A 95 -2.79 7.82 -5.33
CA ILE A 95 -3.57 6.77 -6.00
C ILE A 95 -4.01 7.29 -7.37
N LYS A 96 -3.54 6.63 -8.43
CA LYS A 96 -3.98 6.88 -9.80
C LYS A 96 -4.88 5.74 -10.31
N PRO A 97 -5.77 6.00 -11.28
CA PRO A 97 -6.51 4.93 -11.95
C PRO A 97 -5.57 3.92 -12.59
N THR A 98 -5.91 2.62 -12.54
CA THR A 98 -5.08 1.55 -13.12
C THR A 98 -4.77 1.79 -14.60
N PHE A 99 -5.77 2.25 -15.36
CA PHE A 99 -5.63 2.63 -16.77
C PHE A 99 -5.49 4.15 -16.90
N SER A 100 -4.31 4.66 -16.56
CA SER A 100 -3.98 6.08 -16.69
C SER A 100 -2.48 6.30 -16.89
N GLU A 101 -2.09 7.53 -17.18
CA GLU A 101 -0.69 7.94 -17.20
C GLU A 101 -0.11 8.00 -15.78
N GLN A 102 0.77 7.04 -15.47
CA GLN A 102 1.40 6.97 -14.15
C GLN A 102 2.64 7.85 -14.05
N GLY A 103 3.34 8.11 -15.16
CA GLY A 103 4.45 9.04 -15.24
C GLY A 103 5.03 9.08 -16.65
N ARG A 104 6.03 9.96 -16.86
CA ARG A 104 6.81 10.06 -18.10
C ARG A 104 8.28 9.88 -17.77
N VAL A 105 9.02 9.17 -18.61
CA VAL A 105 10.47 8.99 -18.41
C VAL A 105 11.14 10.37 -18.42
N ASN A 106 11.93 10.65 -17.39
CA ASN A 106 12.65 11.91 -17.28
C ASN A 106 14.06 11.80 -17.85
N ALA A 107 14.69 12.95 -18.12
CA ALA A 107 16.02 12.99 -18.74
C ALA A 107 17.13 12.35 -17.87
N ALA A 108 16.94 12.23 -16.56
CA ALA A 108 17.91 11.59 -15.68
C ALA A 108 17.89 10.05 -15.78
N ALA A 109 16.81 9.47 -16.30
CA ALA A 109 16.64 8.04 -16.51
C ALA A 109 16.75 7.60 -17.99
N ALA A 110 16.92 8.55 -18.91
CA ALA A 110 17.00 8.33 -20.35
C ALA A 110 18.43 8.01 -20.84
#